data_AF-A0A955HG43-F1
#
_entry.id   AF-A0A955HG43-F1
#
_cell.length_a   1.000
_cell.length_b   1.000
_cell.length_c   1.000
_cell.angle_alpha   90.00
_cell.angle_beta   90.00
_cell.angle_gamma   90.00
#
_symmetry.space_group_name_H-M   'P 1'
#
loop_
_entity.id
_entity.type
_entity.pdbx_description
1 polymer ?
#
loop_
_entity_poly.entity_id
_entity_poly.type
_entity_poly.pdbx_seq_one_letter_code
_entity_poly.pdbx_strand_id
1 'polypeptide(L)'
;MNMYAKRVVMALGLGIVFAFVDIYLTGTMNPEVWDTSGPFFWYMFLSRAPIGFFVGLLGVVTQHPLLQFIHMRYLRGIGVGIILSLGLAASAFYDDGTTWGTFWMIVGMGALYGLIIDAVVTHLVGDGKRMLSYEA
;
A
#
# COMPACT_ATOMS: atom_id res chain seq x y z
N MET A 1 -11.10 -7.62 19.15
CA MET A 1 -11.29 -7.22 17.73
C MET A 1 -11.18 -8.47 16.86
N ASN A 2 -12.11 -8.68 15.92
CA ASN A 2 -12.06 -9.81 14.97
C ASN A 2 -10.73 -9.79 14.19
N MET A 3 -10.14 -10.95 13.88
CA MET A 3 -8.90 -11.11 13.12
C MET A 3 -8.92 -10.32 11.81
N TYR A 4 -10.05 -10.32 11.09
CA TYR A 4 -10.22 -9.56 9.86
C TYR A 4 -10.18 -8.04 10.09
N ALA A 5 -10.84 -7.55 11.14
CA ALA A 5 -10.81 -6.14 11.51
C ALA A 5 -9.40 -5.72 11.94
N LYS A 6 -8.67 -6.57 12.68
CA LYS A 6 -7.27 -6.34 13.04
C LYS A 6 -6.37 -6.21 11.81
N ARG A 7 -6.63 -7.02 10.77
CA ARG A 7 -5.94 -6.94 9.48
C ARG A 7 -6.09 -5.59 8.83
N VAL A 8 -7.34 -5.17 8.63
CA VAL A 8 -7.66 -3.92 7.94
C VAL A 8 -7.10 -2.72 8.72
N VAL A 9 -7.24 -2.70 10.05
CA VAL A 9 -6.75 -1.61 10.88
C VAL A 9 -5.21 -1.50 10.83
N MET A 10 -4.49 -2.62 10.91
CA MET A 10 -3.02 -2.57 10.82
C MET A 10 -2.54 -2.22 9.41
N ALA A 11 -3.19 -2.75 8.36
CA ALA A 11 -2.84 -2.42 6.98
C ALA A 11 -3.09 -0.94 6.69
N LEU A 12 -4.23 -0.40 7.13
CA LEU A 12 -4.55 1.02 7.04
C LEU A 12 -3.53 1.87 7.80
N GLY A 13 -3.20 1.50 9.04
CA GLY A 13 -2.19 2.19 9.83
C GLY A 13 -0.83 2.26 9.14
N LEU A 14 -0.37 1.16 8.56
CA LEU A 14 0.87 1.14 7.77
C LEU A 14 0.77 1.96 6.48
N GLY A 15 -0.38 1.93 5.80
CA GLY A 15 -0.62 2.77 4.62
C GLY A 15 -0.53 4.26 4.94
N ILE A 16 -1.08 4.69 6.08
CA ILE A 16 -0.97 6.07 6.58
C ILE A 16 0.49 6.40 6.91
N VAL A 17 1.22 5.51 7.59
CA VAL A 17 2.64 5.72 7.90
C VAL A 17 3.46 5.88 6.62
N PHE A 18 3.27 5.02 5.62
CA PHE A 18 3.97 5.15 4.34
C PHE A 18 3.60 6.41 3.58
N ALA A 19 2.34 6.87 3.66
CA ALA A 19 1.95 8.15 3.09
C ALA A 19 2.74 9.32 3.70
N PHE A 20 2.90 9.33 5.04
CA PHE A 20 3.71 10.34 5.71
C PHE A 20 5.20 10.21 5.42
N VAL A 21 5.72 8.99 5.27
CA VAL A 21 7.11 8.77 4.85
C VAL A 21 7.34 9.34 3.45
N ASP A 22 6.43 9.11 2.50
CA ASP A 22 6.51 9.65 1.14
C ASP A 22 6.49 11.18 1.16
N ILE A 23 5.55 11.78 1.91
CA ILE A 23 5.46 13.23 2.11
C ILE A 23 6.73 13.79 2.74
N TYR A 24 7.29 13.12 3.75
CA TYR A 24 8.53 13.55 4.39
C TYR A 24 9.70 13.52 3.41
N LEU A 25 9.87 12.43 2.67
CA LEU A 25 10.94 12.29 1.69
C LEU A 25 10.83 13.33 0.57
N THR A 26 9.63 13.54 0.01
CA THR A 26 9.42 14.58 -1.01
C THR A 26 9.58 15.97 -0.43
N GLY A 27 9.17 16.19 0.83
CA GLY A 27 9.34 17.44 1.56
C GLY A 27 10.80 17.90 1.71
N THR A 28 11.76 16.97 1.67
CA THR A 28 13.20 17.32 1.66
C THR A 28 13.65 18.01 0.38
N MET A 29 12.92 17.79 -0.72
CA MET A 29 13.22 18.38 -2.05
C MET A 29 12.23 19.49 -2.42
N ASN A 30 10.98 19.41 -1.92
CA ASN A 30 9.94 20.40 -2.14
C ASN A 30 9.17 20.67 -0.83
N PRO A 31 9.51 21.74 -0.08
CA PRO A 31 8.88 22.07 1.19
C PRO A 31 7.37 22.34 1.11
N GLU A 32 6.86 22.73 -0.06
CA GLU A 32 5.43 23.06 -0.28
C GLU A 32 4.52 21.83 -0.13
N VAL A 33 5.08 20.62 -0.20
CA VAL A 33 4.34 19.35 0.01
C VAL A 33 3.69 19.30 1.39
N TRP A 34 4.27 19.97 2.41
CA TRP A 34 3.73 19.99 3.76
C TRP A 34 2.54 20.94 3.95
N ASP A 35 2.19 21.74 2.94
CA ASP A 35 1.01 22.58 2.99
C ASP A 35 -0.27 21.74 2.91
N THR A 36 -0.86 21.48 4.08
CA THR A 36 -2.12 20.74 4.23
C THR A 36 -3.33 21.48 3.63
N SER A 37 -3.21 22.78 3.34
CA SER A 37 -4.26 23.54 2.65
C SER A 37 -4.16 23.41 1.11
N GLY A 38 -3.00 22.99 0.61
CA GLY A 38 -2.73 22.78 -0.79
C GLY A 38 -3.22 21.42 -1.30
N PRO A 39 -3.55 21.30 -2.61
CA PRO A 39 -3.98 20.04 -3.21
C PRO A 39 -2.86 19.00 -3.27
N PHE A 40 -1.58 19.42 -3.25
CA PHE A 40 -0.44 18.54 -3.45
C PHE A 40 -0.23 17.57 -2.28
N PHE A 41 -0.37 18.06 -1.04
CA PHE A 41 -0.34 17.22 0.16
C PHE A 41 -1.38 16.09 0.07
N TRP A 42 -2.64 16.45 -0.20
CA TRP A 42 -3.74 15.50 -0.26
C TRP A 42 -3.60 14.52 -1.42
N TYR A 43 -3.09 14.99 -2.55
CA TYR A 43 -2.83 14.13 -3.70
C TYR A 43 -1.79 13.05 -3.37
N MET A 44 -0.67 13.43 -2.74
CA MET A 44 0.35 12.48 -2.29
C MET A 44 -0.22 11.54 -1.22
N PHE A 45 -0.90 12.07 -0.20
CA PHE A 45 -1.47 11.29 0.87
C PHE A 45 -2.48 10.24 0.36
N LEU A 46 -3.43 10.66 -0.49
CA LEU A 46 -4.47 9.81 -1.05
C LEU A 46 -3.93 8.85 -2.13
N SER A 47 -2.74 9.05 -2.67
CA SER A 47 -2.10 8.07 -3.55
C SER A 47 -1.51 6.88 -2.79
N ARG A 48 -1.13 7.07 -1.52
CA ARG A 48 -0.41 6.06 -0.71
C ARG A 48 -1.25 5.43 0.39
N ALA A 49 -2.04 6.24 1.11
CA ALA A 49 -2.86 5.75 2.22
C ALA A 49 -3.85 4.64 1.81
N PRO A 50 -4.50 4.69 0.62
CA PRO A 50 -5.41 3.63 0.19
C PRO A 50 -4.73 2.29 -0.07
N ILE A 51 -3.42 2.26 -0.35
CA ILE A 51 -2.69 0.99 -0.53
C ILE A 51 -2.88 0.10 0.70
N GLY A 52 -2.75 0.67 1.90
CA GLY A 52 -3.00 -0.03 3.15
C GLY A 52 -4.41 -0.59 3.28
N PHE A 53 -5.42 0.20 2.94
CA PHE A 53 -6.81 -0.21 2.99
C PHE A 53 -7.12 -1.37 2.03
N PHE A 54 -6.72 -1.25 0.76
CA PHE A 54 -7.00 -2.26 -0.27
C PHE A 54 -6.21 -3.55 -0.05
N VAL A 55 -4.95 -3.46 0.41
CA VAL A 55 -4.18 -4.65 0.83
C VAL A 55 -4.86 -5.34 2.01
N GLY A 56 -5.34 -4.58 2.99
CA GLY A 56 -6.11 -5.13 4.12
C GLY A 56 -7.36 -5.87 3.68
N LEU A 57 -8.18 -5.25 2.81
CA LEU A 57 -9.41 -5.84 2.28
C LEU A 57 -9.16 -7.09 1.43
N LEU A 58 -8.26 -7.03 0.45
CA LEU A 58 -7.93 -8.19 -0.37
C LEU A 58 -7.32 -9.32 0.47
N GLY A 59 -6.60 -8.96 1.53
CA GLY A 59 -6.14 -9.90 2.53
C GLY A 59 -7.26 -10.66 3.23
N VAL A 60 -8.37 -9.99 3.55
CA VAL A 60 -9.58 -10.64 4.10
C VAL A 60 -10.26 -11.51 3.05
N VAL A 61 -10.42 -11.02 1.82
CA VAL A 61 -11.10 -11.73 0.71
C VAL A 61 -10.37 -13.02 0.34
N THR A 62 -9.05 -12.97 0.24
CA THR A 62 -8.22 -14.14 -0.14
C THR A 62 -8.13 -15.20 0.96
N GLN A 63 -8.33 -14.80 2.22
CA GLN A 63 -8.48 -15.73 3.36
C GLN A 63 -9.92 -16.17 3.59
N HIS A 64 -10.88 -15.70 2.79
CA HIS A 64 -12.27 -16.08 2.91
C HIS A 64 -12.42 -17.59 2.64
N PRO A 65 -13.14 -18.34 3.49
CA PRO A 65 -13.20 -19.80 3.44
C PRO A 65 -13.73 -20.36 2.10
N LEU A 66 -14.43 -19.54 1.31
CA LEU A 66 -14.95 -19.90 -0.01
C LEU A 66 -13.99 -19.64 -1.18
N LEU A 67 -12.98 -18.78 -1.04
CA LEU A 67 -12.13 -18.32 -2.16
C LEU A 67 -10.68 -18.81 -2.09
N GLN A 68 -10.14 -19.07 -0.89
CA GLN A 68 -8.88 -19.78 -0.61
C GLN A 68 -7.68 -19.58 -1.58
N PHE A 69 -7.38 -18.34 -2.00
CA PHE A 69 -6.21 -18.04 -2.84
C PHE A 69 -4.90 -17.95 -2.02
N ILE A 70 -4.53 -19.04 -1.34
CA ILE A 70 -3.42 -19.10 -0.36
C ILE A 70 -2.06 -18.76 -0.99
N HIS A 71 -1.89 -18.98 -2.30
CA HIS A 71 -0.60 -18.82 -2.99
C HIS A 71 -0.27 -17.39 -3.44
N MET A 72 -1.19 -16.42 -3.28
CA MET A 72 -1.02 -15.05 -3.82
C MET A 72 -0.57 -14.00 -2.78
N ARG A 73 0.02 -14.42 -1.66
CA ARG A 73 0.29 -13.55 -0.50
C ARG A 73 1.12 -12.31 -0.78
N TYR A 74 2.14 -12.40 -1.64
CA TYR A 74 2.98 -11.24 -1.98
C TYR A 74 2.56 -10.56 -3.27
N LEU A 75 2.02 -11.34 -4.21
CA LEU A 75 1.50 -10.85 -5.49
C LEU A 75 0.29 -9.93 -5.30
N ARG A 76 -0.54 -10.17 -4.27
CA ARG A 76 -1.63 -9.27 -3.88
C ARG A 76 -1.11 -7.89 -3.50
N GLY A 77 -0.19 -7.81 -2.53
CA GLY A 77 0.40 -6.55 -2.10
C GLY A 77 1.03 -5.77 -3.25
N ILE A 78 1.84 -6.45 -4.06
CA ILE A 78 2.47 -5.89 -5.26
C ILE A 78 1.41 -5.37 -6.25
N GLY A 79 0.42 -6.20 -6.59
CA GLY A 79 -0.62 -5.84 -7.56
C GLY A 79 -1.45 -4.63 -7.12
N VAL A 80 -1.85 -4.57 -5.85
CA VAL A 80 -2.56 -3.42 -5.28
C VAL A 80 -1.71 -2.17 -5.33
N GLY A 81 -0.44 -2.30 -4.92
CA GLY A 81 0.53 -1.22 -4.94
C GLY A 81 0.73 -0.63 -6.33
N ILE A 82 0.86 -1.48 -7.35
CA ILE A 82 0.96 -1.09 -8.76
C ILE A 82 -0.33 -0.37 -9.19
N ILE A 83 -1.49 -1.02 -9.07
CA ILE A 83 -2.77 -0.51 -9.58
C ILE A 83 -3.09 0.87 -9.00
N LEU A 84 -2.93 1.04 -7.69
CA LEU A 84 -3.22 2.32 -7.03
C LEU A 84 -2.19 3.39 -7.35
N SER A 85 -0.97 3.00 -7.75
CA SER A 85 0.07 3.95 -8.15
C SER A 85 0.02 4.33 -9.62
N LEU A 86 -0.73 3.61 -10.47
CA LEU A 86 -0.85 3.94 -11.90
C LEU A 86 -1.46 5.33 -12.13
N GLY A 87 -2.44 5.74 -11.32
CA GLY A 87 -3.04 7.07 -11.42
C GLY A 87 -2.02 8.18 -11.13
N LEU A 88 -1.22 8.00 -10.07
CA LEU A 88 -0.13 8.91 -9.75
C LEU A 88 0.97 8.90 -10.82
N ALA A 89 1.35 7.71 -11.30
CA ALA A 89 2.37 7.56 -12.32
C ALA A 89 1.95 8.19 -13.66
N ALA A 90 0.69 8.03 -14.06
CA ALA A 90 0.13 8.65 -15.25
C ALA A 90 0.12 10.18 -15.15
N SER A 91 -0.13 10.73 -13.96
CA SER A 91 -0.11 12.19 -13.76
C SER A 91 1.28 12.81 -13.99
N ALA A 92 2.35 12.03 -13.87
CA ALA A 92 3.70 12.50 -14.08
C ALA A 92 3.94 12.93 -15.54
N PHE A 93 3.16 12.41 -16.51
CA PHE A 93 3.24 12.83 -17.90
C PHE A 93 2.59 14.19 -18.21
N TYR A 94 1.96 14.85 -17.22
CA TYR A 94 1.50 16.23 -17.36
C TYR A 94 2.61 17.26 -17.17
N ASP A 95 3.80 16.83 -16.73
CA ASP A 95 4.99 17.68 -16.62
C ASP A 95 5.98 17.33 -17.74
N ASP A 96 6.29 18.33 -18.57
CA ASP A 96 7.17 18.23 -19.74
C ASP A 96 8.60 17.77 -19.38
N GLY A 97 9.02 17.91 -18.12
CA GLY A 97 10.33 17.46 -17.64
C GLY A 97 10.40 15.96 -17.29
N THR A 98 9.28 15.24 -17.33
CA THR A 98 9.19 13.90 -16.76
C THR A 98 9.60 12.80 -17.73
N THR A 99 10.48 11.91 -17.27
CA THR A 99 10.92 10.74 -18.06
C THR A 99 10.09 9.50 -17.72
N TRP A 100 10.10 8.51 -18.63
CA TRP A 100 9.62 7.15 -18.34
C TRP A 100 10.24 6.54 -17.06
N GLY A 101 11.43 7.00 -16.65
CA GLY A 101 12.06 6.60 -15.39
C GLY A 101 11.23 7.00 -14.18
N THR A 102 10.68 8.21 -14.16
CA THR A 102 9.82 8.69 -13.05
C THR A 102 8.54 7.89 -12.95
N PHE A 103 7.92 7.55 -14.09
CA PHE A 103 6.74 6.69 -14.14
C PHE A 103 7.02 5.33 -13.47
N TRP A 104 8.07 4.63 -13.90
CA TRP A 104 8.41 3.31 -13.35
C TRP A 104 8.86 3.38 -11.89
N MET A 105 9.49 4.47 -11.47
CA MET A 105 9.84 4.70 -10.08
C MET A 105 8.58 4.83 -9.20
N ILE A 106 7.58 5.61 -9.62
CA ILE A 106 6.31 5.75 -8.88
C ILE A 106 5.60 4.40 -8.75
N VAL A 107 5.53 3.63 -9.84
CA VAL A 107 4.93 2.29 -9.86
C VAL A 107 5.70 1.31 -8.98
N GLY A 108 7.03 1.32 -9.07
CA GLY A 108 7.92 0.46 -8.28
C GLY A 108 7.82 0.74 -6.78
N MET A 109 7.76 2.01 -6.38
CA MET A 109 7.54 2.40 -4.99
C MET A 109 6.16 1.96 -4.49
N GLY A 110 5.14 2.10 -5.33
CA GLY A 110 3.81 1.56 -5.06
C GLY A 110 3.83 0.06 -4.77
N ALA A 111 4.44 -0.71 -5.66
CA ALA A 111 4.61 -2.16 -5.53
C ALA A 111 5.35 -2.53 -4.24
N LEU A 112 6.41 -1.80 -3.91
CA LEU A 112 7.22 -2.02 -2.73
C LEU A 112 6.44 -1.74 -1.44
N TYR A 113 5.72 -0.60 -1.35
CA TYR A 113 4.87 -0.29 -0.20
C TYR A 113 3.77 -1.34 -0.03
N GLY A 114 3.09 -1.71 -1.12
CA GLY A 114 2.08 -2.77 -1.10
C GLY A 114 2.64 -4.11 -0.62
N LEU A 115 3.82 -4.50 -1.09
CA LEU A 115 4.52 -5.71 -0.63
C LEU A 115 4.83 -5.67 0.87
N ILE A 116 5.42 -4.57 1.35
CA ILE A 116 5.83 -4.45 2.76
C ILE A 116 4.60 -4.48 3.68
N ILE A 117 3.56 -3.70 3.36
CA ILE A 117 2.30 -3.70 4.13
C ILE A 117 1.74 -5.12 4.19
N ASP A 118 1.68 -5.81 3.05
CA ASP A 118 1.07 -7.13 3.01
C ASP A 118 1.89 -8.17 3.78
N ALA A 119 3.22 -8.15 3.65
CA ALA A 119 4.12 -9.03 4.39
C ALA A 119 4.00 -8.83 5.90
N VAL A 120 4.07 -7.58 6.38
CA VAL A 120 3.98 -7.25 7.80
C VAL A 120 2.62 -7.64 8.37
N VAL A 121 1.54 -7.27 7.70
CA VAL A 121 0.17 -7.56 8.17
C VAL A 121 -0.11 -9.06 8.15
N THR A 122 0.34 -9.78 7.13
CA THR A 122 0.20 -11.23 7.04
C THR A 122 0.99 -11.93 8.16
N HIS A 123 2.17 -11.43 8.51
CA HIS A 123 2.98 -11.98 9.61
C HIS A 123 2.35 -11.71 10.98
N LEU A 124 1.87 -10.49 11.23
CA LEU A 124 1.36 -10.06 12.55
C LEU A 124 -0.09 -10.46 12.87
N VAL A 125 -0.96 -10.50 11.85
CA VAL A 125 -2.37 -10.92 12.03
C VAL A 125 -2.52 -12.43 11.97
N GLY A 126 -1.67 -13.07 11.16
CA GLY A 126 -1.72 -14.49 10.91
C GLY A 126 -2.27 -14.80 9.52
N ASP A 127 -1.37 -15.17 8.63
CA ASP A 127 -1.46 -16.51 8.02
C ASP A 127 -0.61 -17.53 8.80
N GLY A 128 0.51 -17.08 9.40
CA GLY A 128 1.45 -17.93 10.14
C GLY A 128 0.86 -18.58 11.39
N LYS A 129 -0.05 -17.90 12.11
CA LYS A 129 -0.75 -18.50 13.26
C LYS A 129 -1.75 -19.59 12.87
N ARG A 130 -2.36 -19.51 11.67
CA ARG A 130 -3.23 -20.57 11.15
C ARG A 130 -2.42 -21.73 10.55
N MET A 131 -1.24 -21.46 9.99
CA MET A 131 -0.31 -22.52 9.57
C MET A 131 0.30 -23.26 10.76
N LEU A 132 0.64 -22.56 11.85
CA LEU A 132 1.14 -23.18 13.09
C LEU A 132 0.04 -23.80 13.96
N SER A 133 -1.23 -23.44 13.77
CA SER A 133 -2.36 -24.05 14.49
C SER A 133 -3.09 -25.15 13.72
N TYR A 134 -2.67 -25.44 12.48
CA TYR A 134 -3.07 -26.64 11.75
C TYR A 134 -2.04 -27.78 11.95
N GLU A 135 -1.09 -27.60 12.86
CA GLU A 135 -0.30 -28.64 13.51
C GLU A 135 -0.67 -28.68 15.01
N ALA A 136 -1.83 -29.24 15.33
CA ALA A 136 -2.17 -29.89 16.61
C ALA A 136 -3.52 -30.60 16.49
#